data_AF-A0A832AQ18-F1
#
_entry.id   AF-A0A832AQ18-F1
#
_cell.length_a   1.000
_cell.length_b   1.000
_cell.length_c   1.000
_cell.angle_alpha   90.00
_cell.angle_beta   90.00
_cell.angle_gamma   90.00
#
_symmetry.space_group_name_H-M   'P 1'
#
loop_
_entity.id
_entity.type
_entity.pdbx_description
1 polymer ?
#
loop_
_entity_poly.entity_id
_entity_poly.type
_entity_poly.pdbx_seq_one_letter_code
_entity_poly.pdbx_strand_id
1 'polypeptide(L)' 'MIKPGAVVIDAGYNRVPGRSGTIGDVHFETASQVASYITPVPGGVGPMTIAMLLRNTVEAAERFGALSAGSSST' A
#
# COMPACT_ATOMS: atom_id res chain seq x y z
N MET A 1 -9.12 14.79 -13.61
CA MET A 1 -8.05 15.79 -13.41
C MET A 1 -7.65 15.82 -11.95
N ILE A 2 -6.35 15.97 -11.67
CA ILE A 2 -5.81 16.08 -10.30
C ILE A 2 -6.01 17.51 -9.81
N LYS A 3 -6.51 17.69 -8.59
CA LYS A 3 -6.62 18.99 -7.94
C LYS A 3 -5.22 19.49 -7.54
N PRO A 4 -4.87 20.78 -7.75
CA PRO A 4 -3.63 21.34 -7.24
C PRO A 4 -3.46 21.11 -5.73
N GLY A 5 -2.29 20.57 -5.34
CA GLY A 5 -1.96 20.22 -3.97
C GLY A 5 -2.58 18.91 -3.46
N ALA A 6 -3.27 18.13 -4.29
CA ALA A 6 -3.81 16.83 -3.88
C ALA A 6 -2.70 15.84 -3.49
N VAL A 7 -3.00 14.92 -2.58
CA VAL A 7 -2.18 13.72 -2.33
C VAL A 7 -2.69 12.61 -3.24
N VAL A 8 -1.79 12.01 -4.01
CA VAL A 8 -2.10 10.92 -4.94
C VAL A 8 -1.47 9.64 -4.45
N ILE A 9 -2.30 8.64 -4.19
CA ILE A 9 -1.88 7.27 -3.87
C ILE A 9 -2.22 6.41 -5.07
N ASP A 10 -1.18 5.97 -5.77
CA ASP A 10 -1.26 5.10 -6.94
C ASP A 10 -1.08 3.64 -6.51
N ALA A 11 -2.20 2.91 -6.47
CA ALA A 11 -2.24 1.47 -6.20
C ALA A 11 -2.20 0.64 -7.49
N GLY A 12 -2.08 1.29 -8.65
CA GLY A 12 -2.02 0.65 -9.95
C GLY A 12 -0.78 -0.21 -10.10
N TYR A 13 -0.95 -1.35 -10.77
CA TYR A 13 0.14 -2.26 -11.08
C TYR A 13 -0.07 -2.89 -12.45
N ASN A 14 0.54 -2.28 -13.46
CA ASN A 14 0.36 -2.64 -14.86
C ASN A 14 1.68 -3.08 -15.49
N ARG A 15 1.64 -4.14 -16.30
CA ARG A 15 2.73 -4.56 -17.19
C ARG A 15 2.40 -4.18 -18.62
N VAL A 16 3.29 -3.45 -19.26
CA VAL A 16 3.11 -3.01 -20.65
C VAL A 16 4.04 -3.81 -21.57
N PRO A 17 3.53 -4.44 -22.64
CA PRO A 17 4.36 -5.12 -23.63
C PRO A 17 5.46 -4.20 -24.17
N GLY A 18 6.70 -4.70 -24.24
CA GLY A 18 7.84 -3.94 -24.76
C GLY A 18 8.43 -2.92 -23.77
N ARG A 19 7.90 -2.79 -22.55
CA ARG A 19 8.47 -1.95 -21.49
C ARG A 19 9.00 -2.81 -20.35
N SER A 20 10.20 -2.48 -19.86
CA SER A 20 10.74 -3.11 -18.65
C SER A 20 10.11 -2.49 -17.40
N GLY A 21 9.86 -3.34 -16.40
CA GLY A 21 9.26 -2.92 -15.13
C GLY A 21 7.74 -2.80 -15.17
N THR A 22 7.19 -2.29 -14.07
CA THR A 22 5.75 -2.04 -13.90
C THR A 22 5.47 -0.55 -13.82
N ILE A 23 4.25 -0.17 -14.21
CA ILE A 23 3.77 1.22 -14.16
C ILE A 23 2.46 1.30 -13.37
N GLY A 24 2.21 2.45 -12.78
CA GLY A 24 0.98 2.74 -12.04
C GLY A 24 -0.17 3.13 -12.96
N ASP A 25 -1.30 3.51 -12.37
CA ASP A 25 -2.47 4.00 -13.10
C ASP A 25 -2.36 5.50 -13.42
N VAL A 26 -1.46 6.20 -12.71
CA VAL A 26 -1.29 7.65 -12.83
C VAL A 26 -0.04 7.97 -13.64
N HIS A 27 -0.17 8.94 -14.55
CA HIS A 27 0.98 9.49 -15.26
C HIS A 27 1.86 10.32 -14.32
N PHE A 28 2.88 9.67 -13.75
CA PHE A 28 3.69 10.18 -12.64
C PHE A 28 4.31 11.56 -12.94
N GLU A 29 4.89 11.75 -14.12
CA GLU A 29 5.59 12.98 -14.48
C GLU A 29 4.67 14.20 -14.39
N THR A 30 3.51 14.16 -15.05
CA THR A 30 2.56 15.27 -15.02
C THR A 30 1.89 15.42 -13.65
N ALA A 31 1.64 14.32 -12.95
CA ALA A 31 0.99 14.35 -11.64
C ALA A 31 1.89 14.94 -10.56
N SER A 32 3.20 14.67 -10.62
CA SER A 32 4.20 15.20 -9.67
C SER A 32 4.33 16.73 -9.67
N GLN A 33 3.93 17.38 -10.76
CA GLN A 33 3.95 18.84 -10.89
C GLN A 33 2.72 19.52 -10.26
N VAL A 34 1.63 18.77 -10.05
CA VAL A 34 0.33 19.31 -9.57
C VAL A 34 0.02 18.84 -8.15
N ALA A 35 0.34 17.59 -7.84
CA ALA A 35 0.11 16.98 -6.53
C ALA A 35 1.10 17.51 -5.48
N SER A 36 0.69 17.56 -4.21
CA SER A 36 1.61 17.81 -3.10
C SER A 36 2.48 16.59 -2.80
N TYR A 37 1.91 15.39 -2.97
CA TYR A 37 2.58 14.11 -2.84
C TYR A 37 2.03 13.12 -3.85
N ILE A 38 2.89 12.25 -4.37
CA ILE A 38 2.50 11.13 -5.24
C ILE A 38 3.36 9.91 -4.93
N THR A 39 2.74 8.74 -4.83
CA THR A 39 3.48 7.48 -4.68
C THR A 39 4.04 7.01 -6.01
N PRO A 40 5.34 6.64 -6.10
CA PRO A 40 5.90 6.09 -7.33
C PRO A 40 5.44 4.65 -7.56
N VAL A 41 5.39 4.24 -8.82
CA VAL A 41 5.26 2.83 -9.20
C VAL A 41 6.40 2.48 -10.14
N PRO A 42 7.28 1.52 -9.80
CA PRO A 42 7.28 0.71 -8.55
C PRO A 42 7.74 1.50 -7.31
N GLY A 43 7.47 0.95 -6.12
CA GLY A 43 8.01 1.45 -4.83
C GLY A 43 7.01 2.14 -3.89
N GLY A 44 5.78 2.39 -4.34
CA GLY A 44 4.72 3.02 -3.55
C GLY A 44 3.92 2.05 -2.69
N VAL A 45 2.71 1.71 -3.13
CA VAL A 45 1.75 0.93 -2.33
C VAL A 45 2.17 -0.53 -2.12
N GLY A 46 2.91 -1.13 -3.07
CA GLY A 46 3.30 -2.55 -3.02
C GLY A 46 4.00 -2.99 -1.72
N PRO A 47 5.11 -2.34 -1.30
CA PRO A 47 5.76 -2.62 -0.02
C PRO A 47 4.84 -2.47 1.20
N MET A 48 3.92 -1.50 1.17
CA MET A 48 2.96 -1.29 2.26
C MET A 48 1.96 -2.44 2.37
N THR A 49 1.55 -3.07 1.26
CA THR A 49 0.68 -4.26 1.31
C THR A 49 1.32 -5.40 2.11
N ILE A 50 2.63 -5.65 1.91
CA ILE A 50 3.35 -6.69 2.66
C ILE A 50 3.46 -6.31 4.14
N ALA A 51 3.82 -5.05 4.43
CA ALA A 51 3.91 -4.58 5.81
C ALA A 51 2.58 -4.70 6.55
N MET A 52 1.45 -4.38 5.90
CA MET A 52 0.12 -4.49 6.49
C MET A 52 -0.31 -5.95 6.66
N LEU A 53 0.03 -6.84 5.74
CA LEU A 53 -0.20 -8.27 5.93
C LEU A 53 0.49 -8.77 7.20
N LEU A 54 1.79 -8.47 7.36
CA LEU A 54 2.57 -8.89 8.52
C LEU A 54 2.01 -8.30 9.82
N ARG A 55 1.69 -6.99 9.81
CA ARG A 55 1.07 -6.33 10.96
C ARG A 55 -0.24 -7.02 11.36
N ASN A 56 -1.13 -7.25 10.39
CA ASN A 56 -2.41 -7.89 10.65
C ASN A 56 -2.24 -9.32 11.19
N THR A 57 -1.24 -10.07 10.70
CA THR A 57 -0.90 -11.40 11.21
C THR A 57 -0.44 -11.37 12.66
N VAL A 58 0.45 -10.43 13.02
CA VAL A 58 0.92 -10.26 14.41
C VAL A 58 -0.24 -9.88 15.33
N GLU A 59 -1.05 -8.88 14.94
CA GLU A 59 -2.21 -8.46 15.73
C GLU A 59 -3.21 -9.61 15.94
N ALA A 60 -3.42 -10.46 14.91
CA ALA A 60 -4.29 -11.63 15.03
C ALA A 60 -3.73 -12.67 16.01
N ALA A 61 -2.42 -12.93 15.96
CA ALA A 61 -1.75 -13.88 16.87
C ALA A 61 -1.81 -13.40 18.33
N GLU A 62 -1.57 -12.12 18.58
CA GLU A 62 -1.67 -11.51 19.92
C GLU A 62 -3.09 -11.62 20.49
N ARG A 63 -4.10 -11.30 19.67
CA ARG A 63 -5.51 -11.42 20.08
C ARG A 63 -5.90 -12.87 20.37
N PHE A 64 -5.45 -13.82 19.55
CA PHE A 64 -5.72 -15.24 19.76
C PHE A 64 -5.04 -15.76 21.05
N GLY A 65 -3.79 -15.37 21.31
CA GLY A 65 -3.08 -15.69 22.54
C GLY A 65 -3.75 -15.12 23.79
N ALA A 66 -4.25 -13.88 23.72
CA ALA A 66 -4.97 -13.25 24.82
C ALA A 66 -6.31 -13.95 25.15
N LEU A 67 -7.04 -14.42 24.13
CA LEU A 67 -8.29 -15.18 24.31
C LEU A 67 -8.05 -16.57 24.92
N SER A 68 -6.96 -17.23 24.57
CA SER A 68 -6.61 -18.55 25.08
C SER A 68 -6.03 -18.53 26.51
N ALA A 69 -5.47 -17.40 26.95
CA ALA A 69 -5.02 -17.20 28.33
C ALA A 69 -6.17 -16.89 29.32
N GLY A 70 -7.32 -16.40 28.83
CA GLY A 70 -8.49 -16.07 29.65
C GLY A 70 -9.46 -17.22 29.91
N SER A 71 -9.29 -18.37 29.26
CA SER A 71 -10.19 -19.53 29.36
C SER A 71 -9.72 -20.62 30.34
N SER A 72 -8.66 -20.38 31.12
CA SER A 72 -8.08 -21.35 32.07
C SER A 72 -8.46 -21.10 33.54
N SER A 73 -9.43 -20.22 33.82
CA SER A 73 -9.96 -19.98 35.17
C SER A 73 -11.46 -20.29 35.26
N THR A 74 -11.80 -21.58 35.27
CA THR A 74 -13.00 -22.17 35.89
C THR A 74 -12.68 -23.61 36.27
#